data_AF-A0A6A6DVH4-F1
#
_entry.id   AF-A0A6A6DVH4-F1
#
_cell.length_a   1.000
_cell.length_b   1.000
_cell.length_c   1.000
_cell.angle_alpha   90.00
_cell.angle_beta   90.00
_cell.angle_gamma   90.00
#
_symmetry.space_group_name_H-M   'P 1'
#
loop_
_entity.id
_entity.type
_entity.pdbx_description
1 polymer ?
#
loop_
_entity_poly.entity_id
_entity_poly.type
_entity_poly.pdbx_seq_one_letter_code
_entity_poly.pdbx_strand_id
1 'polypeptide(L)'
;MPPISRKRRAPANEESETTISFTQQRNQQRASPDDEDDSVEEEQGNGSGSLNQLSKGLVRYALACEYSRMPIKRQDINQKVLGSHSRAFKHVFAAANAQLVETFGMEMVELPNREKVTVRQKRAAAASESQAKTSNQWVLTNALPPKYRVPEIIAPPRIPTLEVESAYVGLYTLIVALISLSGGSLPENKLERYLKRMNADQSTPVDRTDKLLARMIKEGYIVKIKDSSAGEEIVDYMVGPRGKVEVGDDAIMGFVKTVYGDGAMEDLEQRVERSLGIAERRVPSQTQRAVNGNGEAGPSTQTRRPGRPRRRSRSEQERGEESE
;
A
#
# COMPACT_ATOMS: atom_id res chain seq x y z
N MET A 1 -36.64 -20.83 63.10
CA MET A 1 -36.69 -20.51 61.65
C MET A 1 -36.14 -19.10 61.44
N PRO A 2 -35.11 -18.93 60.59
CA PRO A 2 -34.44 -17.65 60.22
C PRO A 2 -35.03 -17.07 58.91
N PRO A 3 -34.50 -15.99 58.27
CA PRO A 3 -33.48 -14.98 58.65
C PRO A 3 -34.07 -13.53 58.68
N ILE A 4 -33.51 -12.44 59.22
CA ILE A 4 -32.16 -11.82 59.34
C ILE A 4 -31.61 -11.16 58.05
N SER A 5 -31.40 -9.82 58.15
CA SER A 5 -30.47 -8.93 57.40
C SER A 5 -30.81 -8.51 55.97
N ARG A 6 -30.33 -7.38 55.39
CA ARG A 6 -29.86 -6.01 55.75
C ARG A 6 -29.30 -5.44 54.42
N LYS A 7 -29.28 -4.09 54.30
CA LYS A 7 -28.41 -3.23 53.42
C LYS A 7 -28.91 -2.95 51.98
N ARG A 8 -29.24 -1.68 51.67
CA ARG A 8 -28.40 -0.54 51.14
C ARG A 8 -28.09 -0.72 49.64
N ARG A 9 -28.10 0.27 48.73
CA ARG A 9 -28.08 1.75 48.80
C ARG A 9 -28.49 2.31 47.41
N ALA A 10 -28.83 3.61 47.40
CA ALA A 10 -29.40 4.50 46.37
C ALA A 10 -28.79 4.55 44.95
N PRO A 11 -29.51 5.21 44.01
CA PRO A 11 -28.87 6.22 43.17
C PRO A 11 -29.69 7.53 43.02
N ALA A 12 -28.97 8.53 42.50
CA ALA A 12 -29.41 9.64 41.64
C ALA A 12 -30.03 10.89 42.29
N ASN A 13 -29.27 11.98 42.18
CA ASN A 13 -29.69 13.38 42.02
C ASN A 13 -28.66 13.99 41.05
N GLU A 14 -28.96 14.93 40.16
CA GLU A 14 -30.18 15.64 39.79
C GLU A 14 -29.84 16.41 38.50
N GLU A 15 -30.86 16.59 37.66
CA GLU A 15 -31.22 17.81 36.91
C GLU A 15 -30.17 18.54 36.03
N SER A 16 -30.36 18.58 34.71
CA SER A 16 -31.34 19.38 33.93
C SER A 16 -30.95 20.86 33.86
N GLU A 17 -30.59 21.34 32.66
CA GLU A 17 -31.27 22.48 32.03
C GLU A 17 -30.92 22.62 30.54
N THR A 18 -31.98 22.54 29.74
CA THR A 18 -32.17 22.98 28.35
C THR A 18 -32.22 24.53 28.34
N THR A 19 -31.91 25.36 27.32
CA THR A 19 -32.37 25.35 25.92
C THR A 19 -31.84 26.62 25.16
N ILE A 20 -31.58 26.46 23.85
CA ILE A 20 -31.85 27.39 22.71
C ILE A 20 -30.90 28.56 22.33
N SER A 21 -30.19 28.32 21.21
CA SER A 21 -30.10 29.04 19.91
C SER A 21 -29.91 30.56 19.81
N PHE A 22 -28.92 30.98 19.00
CA PHE A 22 -29.11 31.88 17.84
C PHE A 22 -27.95 31.75 16.82
N THR A 23 -28.32 31.65 15.55
CA THR A 23 -27.51 31.72 14.33
C THR A 23 -27.01 33.13 14.02
N GLN A 24 -25.75 33.29 13.59
CA GLN A 24 -25.36 34.32 12.61
C GLN A 24 -24.06 33.95 11.87
N GLN A 25 -24.16 34.02 10.54
CA GLN A 25 -23.08 33.83 9.57
C GLN A 25 -22.04 34.95 9.66
N ARG A 26 -20.74 34.62 9.60
CA ARG A 26 -19.75 35.55 9.04
C ARG A 26 -18.64 34.83 8.29
N ASN A 27 -18.76 34.97 6.98
CA ASN A 27 -17.77 34.92 5.93
C ASN A 27 -16.37 35.43 6.37
N GLN A 28 -15.36 34.55 6.40
CA GLN A 28 -13.96 34.94 6.27
C GLN A 28 -13.23 34.01 5.31
N GLN A 29 -12.49 34.66 4.42
CA GLN A 29 -11.88 34.14 3.22
C GLN A 29 -10.81 33.10 3.52
N ARG A 30 -10.76 32.07 2.67
CA ARG A 30 -9.61 31.18 2.48
C ARG A 30 -8.39 32.03 2.15
N ALA A 31 -7.47 32.16 3.09
CA ALA A 31 -6.07 32.38 2.79
C ALA A 31 -5.43 30.99 2.60
N SER A 32 -4.98 30.71 1.38
CA SER A 32 -3.96 29.68 1.15
C SER A 32 -2.65 30.23 1.73
N PRO A 33 -1.92 29.49 2.57
CA PRO A 33 -0.51 29.77 2.78
C PRO A 33 0.24 29.19 1.58
N ASP A 34 0.88 30.10 0.86
CA ASP A 34 1.99 29.86 -0.06
C ASP A 34 3.08 28.99 0.58
N ASP A 35 3.93 28.45 -0.30
CA ASP A 35 5.27 27.93 -0.02
C ASP A 35 5.93 28.61 1.19
N GLU A 36 5.81 27.97 2.36
CA GLU A 36 6.64 28.29 3.51
C GLU A 36 8.04 27.78 3.20
N ASP A 37 8.87 28.71 2.73
CA ASP A 37 10.32 28.72 2.83
C ASP A 37 10.72 28.12 4.19
N ASP A 38 11.24 26.89 4.18
CA ASP A 38 11.73 26.14 5.34
C ASP A 38 13.08 26.77 5.79
N SER A 39 13.08 28.09 6.02
CA SER A 39 14.16 28.81 6.67
C SER A 39 14.10 28.46 8.16
N VAL A 40 14.69 27.31 8.48
CA VAL A 40 14.94 26.88 9.85
C VAL A 40 15.72 27.96 10.57
N GLU A 41 15.06 28.66 11.50
CA GLU A 41 15.78 29.44 12.52
C GLU A 41 16.71 28.48 13.25
N GLU A 42 18.00 28.66 13.01
CA GLU A 42 19.08 27.98 13.72
C GLU A 42 19.02 28.36 15.19
N GLU A 43 18.27 27.59 15.99
CA GLU A 43 18.57 27.50 17.42
C GLU A 43 19.98 26.92 17.56
N GLN A 44 20.90 27.83 17.87
CA GLN A 44 22.33 27.61 17.99
C GLN A 44 22.64 26.52 19.02
N GLY A 45 23.24 25.44 18.51
CA GLY A 45 24.02 24.48 19.29
C GLY A 45 24.04 23.09 18.66
N ASN A 46 25.10 22.74 17.91
CA ASN A 46 25.48 21.38 17.48
C ASN A 46 24.89 20.74 16.19
N GLY A 47 24.40 21.53 15.22
CA GLY A 47 23.62 21.04 14.06
C GLY A 47 24.24 19.96 13.15
N SER A 48 25.53 20.00 12.81
CA SER A 48 26.15 19.02 11.88
C SER A 48 26.54 17.70 12.55
N GLY A 49 27.01 17.76 13.80
CA GLY A 49 27.34 16.58 14.61
C GLY A 49 26.08 15.76 14.95
N SER A 50 25.00 16.45 15.30
CA SER A 50 23.68 15.87 15.57
C SER A 50 23.12 15.16 14.33
N LEU A 51 23.04 15.85 13.18
CA LEU A 51 22.49 15.26 11.95
C LEU A 51 23.29 14.04 11.49
N ASN A 52 24.62 14.13 11.49
CA ASN A 52 25.48 13.01 11.08
C ASN A 52 25.34 11.82 12.03
N GLN A 53 25.29 12.05 13.34
CA GLN A 53 25.10 10.99 14.34
C GLN A 53 23.73 10.31 14.20
N LEU A 54 22.66 11.08 14.03
CA LEU A 54 21.31 10.56 13.82
C LEU A 54 21.21 9.78 12.50
N SER A 55 21.85 10.27 11.43
CA SER A 55 21.90 9.59 10.13
C SER A 55 22.61 8.25 10.25
N LYS A 56 23.79 8.20 10.88
CA LYS A 56 24.48 6.93 11.20
C LYS A 56 23.65 6.01 12.09
N GLY A 57 22.88 6.58 13.02
CA GLY A 57 21.91 5.84 13.84
C GLY A 57 20.83 5.18 12.98
N LEU A 58 20.24 5.93 12.04
CA LEU A 58 19.25 5.42 11.09
C LEU A 58 19.83 4.35 10.16
N VAL A 59 21.04 4.54 9.63
CA VAL A 59 21.74 3.53 8.82
C VAL A 59 21.87 2.22 9.59
N ARG A 60 22.39 2.26 10.82
CA ARG A 60 22.51 1.04 11.67
C ARG A 60 21.15 0.38 11.94
N TYR A 61 20.13 1.18 12.21
CA TYR A 61 18.78 0.68 12.42
C TYR A 61 18.23 0.00 11.16
N ALA A 62 18.40 0.61 9.99
CA ALA A 62 17.97 0.05 8.71
C ALA A 62 18.67 -1.28 8.40
N LEU A 63 19.99 -1.36 8.61
CA LEU A 63 20.75 -2.61 8.44
C LEU A 63 20.28 -3.72 9.40
N ALA A 64 19.96 -3.38 10.65
CA ALA A 64 19.43 -4.33 11.62
C ALA A 64 18.01 -4.82 11.26
N CYS A 65 17.18 -3.93 10.70
CA CYS A 65 15.87 -4.28 10.16
C CYS A 65 16.00 -5.23 8.97
N GLU A 66 16.94 -4.98 8.05
CA GLU A 66 17.17 -5.86 6.91
C GLU A 66 17.67 -7.24 7.35
N TYR A 67 18.63 -7.27 8.27
CA TYR A 67 19.10 -8.52 8.89
C TYR A 67 17.94 -9.35 9.49
N SER A 68 16.95 -8.68 10.08
CA SER A 68 15.79 -9.33 10.70
C SER A 68 14.58 -9.49 9.76
N ARG A 69 14.70 -9.10 8.49
CA ARG A 69 13.61 -9.00 7.50
C ARG A 69 12.37 -8.27 8.01
N MET A 70 12.59 -7.24 8.83
CA MET A 70 11.54 -6.40 9.36
C MET A 70 11.39 -5.13 8.52
N PRO A 71 10.16 -4.67 8.25
CA PRO A 71 9.95 -3.37 7.64
C PRO A 71 10.44 -2.25 8.58
N ILE A 72 11.06 -1.24 8.00
CA ILE A 72 11.51 -0.03 8.67
C ILE A 72 10.29 0.90 8.78
N LYS A 73 9.79 1.16 9.99
CA LYS A 73 8.57 1.97 10.18
C LYS A 73 8.90 3.39 10.61
N ARG A 74 8.17 4.39 10.09
CA ARG A 74 8.33 5.79 10.52
C ARG A 74 8.23 5.98 12.03
N GLN A 75 7.27 5.30 12.66
CA GLN A 75 7.08 5.33 14.11
C GLN A 75 8.30 4.82 14.86
N ASP A 76 8.89 3.71 14.39
CA ASP A 76 10.07 3.11 15.01
C ASP A 76 11.32 3.98 14.81
N ILE A 77 11.46 4.63 13.65
CA ILE A 77 12.53 5.62 13.42
C ILE A 77 12.41 6.78 14.42
N ASN A 78 11.20 7.33 14.59
CA ASN A 78 10.98 8.42 15.53
C ASN A 78 11.34 8.00 16.96
N GLN A 79 10.95 6.79 17.39
CA GLN A 79 11.20 6.32 18.76
C GLN A 79 12.64 5.89 19.01
N LYS A 80 13.25 5.14 18.08
CA LYS A 80 14.55 4.46 18.29
C LYS A 80 15.74 5.28 17.82
N VAL A 81 15.54 6.23 16.90
CA VAL A 81 16.62 7.02 16.30
C VAL A 81 16.50 8.50 16.65
N LEU A 82 15.35 9.11 16.37
CA LEU A 82 15.22 10.57 16.49
C LEU A 82 14.92 11.06 17.91
N GLY A 83 14.18 10.28 18.69
CA GLY A 83 13.72 10.67 20.03
C GLY A 83 12.91 11.97 19.97
N SER A 84 13.41 13.01 20.64
CA SER A 84 12.82 14.36 20.62
C SER A 84 12.94 15.09 19.27
N HIS A 85 13.86 14.68 18.39
CA HIS A 85 14.18 15.36 17.14
C HIS A 85 13.30 14.91 15.96
N SER A 86 12.01 14.64 16.20
CA SER A 86 11.09 14.08 15.19
C SER A 86 10.94 14.96 13.94
N ARG A 87 11.10 16.28 14.08
CA ARG A 87 11.08 17.26 12.98
C ARG A 87 12.25 17.09 12.00
N ALA A 88 13.39 16.59 12.48
CA ALA A 88 14.60 16.38 11.67
C ALA A 88 14.50 15.17 10.73
N PHE A 89 13.39 14.41 10.75
CA PHE A 89 13.27 13.16 9.98
C PHE A 89 13.63 13.32 8.51
N LYS A 90 13.12 14.34 7.80
CA LYS A 90 13.34 14.47 6.35
C LYS A 90 14.83 14.54 6.03
N HIS A 91 15.56 15.40 6.74
CA HIS A 91 17.00 15.59 6.55
C HIS A 91 17.79 14.34 6.98
N VAL A 92 17.44 13.74 8.13
CA VAL A 92 18.10 12.51 8.63
C VAL A 92 17.86 11.33 7.66
N PHE A 93 16.66 11.19 7.13
CA PHE A 93 16.29 10.14 6.19
C PHE A 93 17.05 10.30 4.87
N ALA A 94 17.08 11.50 4.30
CA ALA A 94 17.82 11.78 3.06
C ALA A 94 19.32 11.52 3.23
N ALA A 95 19.92 12.02 4.32
CA ALA A 95 21.33 11.81 4.61
C ALA A 95 21.67 10.33 4.86
N ALA A 96 20.82 9.59 5.58
CA ALA A 96 20.99 8.15 5.80
C ALA A 96 20.84 7.35 4.50
N ASN A 97 19.88 7.70 3.63
CA ASN A 97 19.69 7.02 2.35
C ASN A 97 20.89 7.24 1.42
N ALA A 98 21.44 8.46 1.37
CA ALA A 98 22.66 8.75 0.63
C ALA A 98 23.85 7.89 1.13
N GLN A 99 24.03 7.78 2.45
CA GLN A 99 25.08 6.93 3.04
C GLN A 99 24.87 5.43 2.73
N LEU A 100 23.62 4.95 2.75
CA LEU A 100 23.30 3.57 2.38
C LEU A 100 23.67 3.27 0.92
N VAL A 101 23.35 4.18 0.00
CA VAL A 101 23.65 4.01 -1.42
C VAL A 101 25.16 4.07 -1.66
N GLU A 102 25.83 5.10 -1.14
CA GLU A 102 27.24 5.34 -1.38
C GLU A 102 28.15 4.28 -0.74
N THR A 103 27.89 3.89 0.52
CA THR A 103 28.79 3.01 1.27
C THR A 103 28.40 1.54 1.16
N PHE A 104 27.09 1.24 1.13
CA PHE A 104 26.59 -0.13 1.21
C PHE A 104 25.95 -0.63 -0.09
N GLY A 105 25.73 0.23 -1.08
CA GLY A 105 25.03 -0.13 -2.31
C GLY A 105 23.58 -0.53 -2.06
N MET A 106 22.94 0.02 -1.02
CA MET A 106 21.55 -0.25 -0.65
C MET A 106 20.71 1.02 -0.64
N GLU A 107 19.42 0.90 -0.90
CA GLU A 107 18.48 2.02 -0.87
C GLU A 107 17.24 1.68 -0.05
N MET A 108 16.75 2.64 0.74
CA MET A 108 15.46 2.55 1.43
C MET A 108 14.31 2.79 0.44
N VAL A 109 13.62 1.71 0.07
CA VAL A 109 12.47 1.77 -0.83
C VAL A 109 11.18 1.64 -0.03
N GLU A 110 10.21 2.51 -0.32
CA GLU A 110 8.91 2.49 0.35
C GLU A 110 8.08 1.28 -0.10
N LEU A 111 7.53 0.56 0.88
CA LEU A 111 6.62 -0.55 0.62
C LEU A 111 5.26 -0.03 0.15
N PRO A 112 4.61 -0.66 -0.83
CA PRO A 112 3.26 -0.27 -1.24
C PRO A 112 2.27 -0.51 -0.10
N ASN A 113 1.20 0.30 -0.07
CA ASN A 113 0.10 0.06 0.85
C ASN A 113 -0.50 -1.33 0.62
N ARG A 114 -0.87 -2.00 1.71
CA ARG A 114 -1.60 -3.26 1.62
C ARG A 114 -2.90 -3.07 0.85
N GLU A 115 -3.13 -3.95 -0.12
CA GLU A 115 -4.37 -3.94 -0.87
C GLU A 115 -5.56 -4.22 0.05
N LYS A 116 -6.65 -3.49 -0.17
CA LYS A 116 -7.91 -3.64 0.55
C LYS A 116 -8.81 -4.55 -0.29
N VAL A 117 -8.77 -5.84 -0.01
CA VAL A 117 -9.28 -6.86 -0.94
C VAL A 117 -10.67 -7.35 -0.54
N THR A 118 -10.93 -7.50 0.76
CA THR A 118 -12.22 -8.03 1.23
C THR A 118 -13.34 -7.02 1.01
N VAL A 119 -14.58 -7.50 0.86
CA VAL A 119 -15.78 -6.65 0.68
C VAL A 119 -15.89 -5.62 1.81
N ARG A 120 -15.61 -6.04 3.05
CA ARG A 120 -15.59 -5.15 4.22
C ARG A 120 -14.50 -4.06 4.10
N GLN A 121 -13.30 -4.42 3.66
CA GLN A 121 -12.20 -3.46 3.48
C GLN A 121 -12.48 -2.49 2.32
N LYS A 122 -13.06 -2.98 1.22
CA LYS A 122 -13.47 -2.15 0.07
C LYS A 122 -14.57 -1.16 0.45
N ARG A 123 -15.59 -1.60 1.21
CA ARG A 123 -16.66 -0.71 1.73
C ARG A 123 -16.11 0.34 2.71
N ALA A 124 -15.23 -0.05 3.63
CA ALA A 124 -14.58 0.88 4.55
C ALA A 124 -13.65 1.88 3.84
N ALA A 125 -13.02 1.48 2.72
CA ALA A 125 -12.20 2.35 1.89
C ALA A 125 -13.05 3.36 1.10
N ALA A 126 -14.18 2.92 0.53
CA ALA A 126 -15.10 3.80 -0.20
C ALA A 126 -15.75 4.85 0.72
N ALA A 127 -15.96 4.52 2.00
CA ALA A 127 -16.45 5.47 3.00
C ALA A 127 -15.39 6.49 3.45
N SER A 128 -14.11 6.28 3.12
CA SER A 128 -13.00 7.16 3.46
C SER A 128 -12.35 7.65 2.17
N GLU A 129 -12.98 8.61 1.50
CA GLU A 129 -12.34 9.39 0.43
C GLU A 129 -11.14 10.13 1.03
N SER A 130 -9.95 9.54 0.92
CA SER A 130 -8.71 10.22 1.24
C SER A 130 -7.65 9.83 0.23
N GLN A 131 -6.93 10.84 -0.25
CA GLN A 131 -5.78 10.71 -1.15
C GLN A 131 -4.87 9.55 -0.73
N ALA A 132 -4.23 8.90 -1.71
CA ALA A 132 -3.28 7.83 -1.46
C ALA A 132 -2.18 8.32 -0.50
N LYS A 133 -2.25 7.91 0.77
CA LYS A 133 -1.24 8.22 1.77
C LYS A 133 -0.02 7.34 1.55
N THR A 134 1.16 7.89 1.81
CA THR A 134 2.40 7.12 1.89
C THR A 134 2.25 6.01 2.94
N SER A 135 2.84 4.84 2.70
CA SER A 135 2.75 3.71 3.63
C SER A 135 3.57 3.96 4.90
N ASN A 136 4.57 4.86 4.81
CA ASN A 136 5.51 5.16 5.88
C ASN A 136 6.25 3.91 6.40
N GLN A 137 6.44 2.94 5.51
CA GLN A 137 7.17 1.70 5.76
C GLN A 137 8.14 1.46 4.62
N TRP A 138 9.40 1.17 4.96
CA TRP A 138 10.46 0.97 3.98
C TRP A 138 11.13 -0.40 4.16
N VAL A 139 11.84 -0.84 3.13
CA VAL A 139 12.76 -1.98 3.15
C VAL A 139 14.06 -1.56 2.47
N LEU A 140 15.17 -2.24 2.79
CA LEU A 140 16.41 -2.04 2.04
C LEU A 140 16.37 -2.90 0.78
N THR A 141 16.75 -2.29 -0.35
CA THR A 141 16.90 -3.00 -1.62
C THR A 141 18.28 -2.76 -2.19
N ASN A 142 18.71 -3.67 -3.06
CA ASN A 142 20.01 -3.55 -3.73
C ASN A 142 20.00 -2.40 -4.76
N ALA A 143 20.87 -1.43 -4.57
CA ALA A 143 21.06 -0.27 -5.46
C ALA A 143 22.19 -0.47 -6.48
N LEU A 144 22.90 -1.61 -6.44
CA LEU A 144 24.00 -1.88 -7.37
C LEU A 144 23.51 -2.03 -8.82
N PRO A 145 24.31 -1.63 -9.82
CA PRO A 145 24.03 -1.88 -11.23
C PRO A 145 23.79 -3.37 -11.56
N PRO A 146 22.95 -3.70 -12.56
CA PRO A 146 22.60 -5.09 -12.91
C PRO A 146 23.79 -6.03 -13.10
N LYS A 147 24.89 -5.54 -13.70
CA LYS A 147 26.13 -6.32 -13.90
C LYS A 147 26.78 -6.83 -12.61
N TYR A 148 26.47 -6.23 -11.46
CA TYR A 148 26.96 -6.66 -10.15
C TYR A 148 25.92 -7.45 -9.36
N ARG A 149 24.70 -7.63 -9.88
CA ARG A 149 23.63 -8.40 -9.25
C ARG A 149 23.74 -9.89 -9.60
N VAL A 150 24.94 -10.44 -9.48
CA VAL A 150 25.24 -11.85 -9.74
C VAL A 150 25.52 -12.58 -8.43
N PRO A 151 25.18 -13.87 -8.31
CA PRO A 151 25.34 -14.63 -7.05
C PRO A 151 26.77 -14.66 -6.51
N GLU A 152 27.78 -14.55 -7.39
CA GLU A 152 29.19 -14.50 -7.02
C GLU A 152 29.57 -13.24 -6.24
N ILE A 153 28.83 -12.13 -6.47
CA ILE A 153 29.07 -10.84 -5.82
C ILE A 153 28.09 -10.63 -4.67
N ILE A 154 26.80 -10.92 -4.91
CA ILE A 154 25.72 -10.75 -3.94
C ILE A 154 25.22 -12.14 -3.52
N ALA A 155 25.96 -12.75 -2.60
CA ALA A 155 25.57 -14.01 -2.00
C ALA A 155 24.43 -13.80 -0.98
N PRO A 156 23.53 -14.79 -0.81
CA PRO A 156 22.56 -14.77 0.27
C PRO A 156 23.22 -14.60 1.65
N PRO A 157 22.49 -14.05 2.65
CA PRO A 157 22.99 -13.90 4.00
C PRO A 157 23.54 -15.22 4.55
N ARG A 158 24.66 -15.16 5.29
CA ARG A 158 25.29 -16.35 5.88
C ARG A 158 24.59 -16.89 7.13
N ILE A 159 23.54 -16.21 7.62
CA ILE A 159 22.93 -16.49 8.91
C ILE A 159 21.45 -16.81 8.68
N PRO A 160 20.93 -17.97 9.17
CA PRO A 160 21.62 -18.96 10.01
C PRO A 160 22.70 -19.77 9.27
N THR A 161 22.47 -20.12 8.00
CA THR A 161 23.49 -20.66 7.09
C THR A 161 23.17 -20.20 5.66
N LEU A 162 24.20 -20.17 4.80
CA LEU A 162 24.04 -19.80 3.40
C LEU A 162 22.99 -20.68 2.69
N GLU A 163 23.00 -21.99 2.95
CA GLU A 163 22.08 -22.95 2.33
C GLU A 163 20.63 -22.73 2.73
N VAL A 164 20.37 -22.52 4.03
CA VAL A 164 19.01 -22.28 4.55
C VAL A 164 18.45 -20.99 3.99
N GLU A 165 19.27 -19.94 3.93
CA GLU A 165 18.86 -18.65 3.39
C GLU A 165 18.64 -18.71 1.88
N SER A 166 19.50 -19.42 1.15
CA SER A 166 19.32 -19.66 -0.29
C SER A 166 18.03 -20.44 -0.57
N ALA A 167 17.76 -21.48 0.22
CA ALA A 167 16.53 -22.25 0.11
C ALA A 167 15.30 -21.39 0.42
N TYR A 168 15.37 -20.54 1.46
CA TYR A 168 14.28 -19.63 1.79
C TYR A 168 14.01 -18.62 0.66
N VAL A 169 15.08 -18.05 0.07
CA VAL A 169 15.00 -17.16 -1.10
C VAL A 169 14.32 -17.85 -2.28
N GLY A 170 14.74 -19.07 -2.60
CA GLY A 170 14.12 -19.87 -3.66
C GLY A 170 12.63 -20.14 -3.40
N LEU A 171 12.29 -20.55 -2.18
CA LEU A 171 10.91 -20.90 -1.79
C LEU A 171 9.98 -19.69 -1.81
N TYR A 172 10.37 -18.55 -1.23
CA TYR A 172 9.49 -17.38 -1.26
C TYR A 172 9.37 -16.82 -2.68
N THR A 173 10.44 -16.86 -3.48
CA THR A 173 10.42 -16.37 -4.87
C THR A 173 9.48 -17.22 -5.71
N LEU A 174 9.54 -18.55 -5.55
CA LEU A 174 8.64 -19.50 -6.19
C LEU A 174 7.17 -19.25 -5.82
N ILE A 175 6.85 -19.14 -4.52
CA ILE A 175 5.47 -18.96 -4.08
C ILE A 175 4.93 -17.60 -4.56
N VAL A 176 5.72 -16.54 -4.51
CA VAL A 176 5.35 -15.23 -5.05
C VAL A 176 5.11 -15.31 -6.56
N ALA A 177 5.96 -16.02 -7.30
CA ALA A 177 5.78 -16.25 -8.74
C ALA A 177 4.49 -17.04 -9.03
N LEU A 178 4.19 -18.10 -8.29
CA LEU A 178 2.95 -18.90 -8.45
C LEU A 178 1.69 -18.06 -8.24
N ILE A 179 1.69 -17.19 -7.23
CA ILE A 179 0.58 -16.27 -6.95
C ILE A 179 0.45 -15.25 -8.10
N SER A 180 1.56 -14.63 -8.50
CA SER A 180 1.57 -13.60 -9.53
C SER A 180 1.13 -14.15 -10.89
N LEU A 181 1.64 -15.31 -11.29
CA LEU A 181 1.28 -16.00 -12.54
C LEU A 181 -0.16 -16.55 -12.54
N SER A 182 -0.80 -16.65 -11.36
CA SER A 182 -2.21 -17.03 -11.23
C SER A 182 -3.17 -15.84 -11.32
N GLY A 183 -2.69 -14.65 -11.70
CA GLY A 183 -3.49 -13.42 -11.76
C GLY A 183 -3.50 -12.62 -10.45
N GLY A 184 -2.49 -12.81 -9.59
CA GLY A 184 -2.29 -12.01 -8.37
C GLY A 184 -3.02 -12.50 -7.11
N SER A 185 -3.90 -13.49 -7.24
CA SER A 185 -4.51 -14.22 -6.12
C SER A 185 -4.47 -15.72 -6.38
N LEU A 186 -4.23 -16.50 -5.33
CA LEU A 186 -4.13 -17.96 -5.41
C LEU A 186 -4.90 -18.64 -4.28
N PRO A 187 -5.95 -19.43 -4.59
CA PRO A 187 -6.66 -20.23 -3.61
C PRO A 187 -5.76 -21.22 -2.86
N GLU A 188 -6.02 -21.42 -1.57
CA GLU A 188 -5.22 -22.30 -0.68
C GLU A 188 -5.13 -23.73 -1.21
N ASN A 189 -6.25 -24.29 -1.69
CA ASN A 189 -6.28 -25.62 -2.30
C ASN A 189 -5.41 -25.72 -3.57
N LYS A 190 -5.33 -24.66 -4.38
CA LYS A 190 -4.50 -24.62 -5.59
C LYS A 190 -3.01 -24.50 -5.22
N LEU A 191 -2.68 -23.70 -4.21
CA LEU A 191 -1.33 -23.62 -3.67
C LEU A 191 -0.87 -24.97 -3.11
N GLU A 192 -1.70 -25.64 -2.31
CA GLU A 192 -1.41 -26.96 -1.75
C GLU A 192 -1.13 -28.00 -2.85
N ARG A 193 -1.91 -27.99 -3.94
CA ARG A 193 -1.66 -28.87 -5.09
C ARG A 193 -0.32 -28.59 -5.77
N TYR A 194 0.10 -27.32 -5.89
CA TYR A 194 1.41 -26.98 -6.43
C TYR A 194 2.54 -27.45 -5.50
N LEU A 195 2.42 -27.20 -4.20
CA LEU A 195 3.41 -27.63 -3.21
C LEU A 195 3.54 -29.16 -3.16
N LYS A 196 2.42 -29.89 -3.22
CA LYS A 196 2.42 -31.35 -3.30
C LYS A 196 3.15 -31.88 -4.53
N ARG A 197 2.96 -31.25 -5.70
CA ARG A 197 3.67 -31.63 -6.93
C ARG A 197 5.19 -31.44 -6.83
N MET A 198 5.63 -30.59 -5.92
CA MET A 198 7.04 -30.31 -5.66
C MET A 198 7.57 -31.01 -4.40
N ASN A 199 6.81 -31.95 -3.82
CA ASN A 199 7.13 -32.63 -2.56
C ASN A 199 7.40 -31.67 -1.39
N ALA A 200 6.66 -30.55 -1.35
CA ALA A 200 6.78 -29.47 -0.38
C ALA A 200 5.49 -29.22 0.41
N ASP A 201 4.55 -30.17 0.43
CA ASP A 201 3.26 -30.07 1.12
C ASP A 201 3.38 -30.19 2.64
N GLN A 202 4.30 -31.01 3.14
CA GLN A 202 4.47 -31.23 4.59
C GLN A 202 5.73 -30.59 5.15
N SER A 203 6.82 -30.63 4.39
CA SER A 203 8.12 -30.12 4.81
C SER A 203 8.85 -29.49 3.63
N THR A 204 9.63 -28.46 3.94
CA THR A 204 10.52 -27.81 2.98
C THR A 204 11.96 -27.87 3.50
N PRO A 205 12.98 -27.53 2.68
CA PRO A 205 14.35 -27.44 3.14
C PRO A 205 14.60 -26.44 4.29
N VAL A 206 13.63 -25.57 4.60
CA VAL A 206 13.75 -24.54 5.64
C VAL A 206 13.05 -24.97 6.95
N ASP A 207 11.79 -25.39 6.87
CA ASP A 207 10.98 -25.90 7.99
C ASP A 207 9.73 -26.61 7.44
N ARG A 208 8.80 -26.99 8.31
CA ARG A 208 7.44 -27.43 7.93
C ARG A 208 6.73 -26.36 7.11
N THR A 209 5.93 -26.79 6.14
CA THR A 209 5.31 -25.92 5.13
C THR A 209 4.39 -24.86 5.75
N ASP A 210 3.65 -25.22 6.80
CA ASP A 210 2.80 -24.30 7.58
C ASP A 210 3.61 -23.18 8.24
N LYS A 211 4.76 -23.53 8.84
CA LYS A 211 5.66 -22.55 9.46
C LYS A 211 6.36 -21.67 8.44
N LEU A 212 6.74 -22.23 7.29
CA LEU A 212 7.29 -21.46 6.17
C LEU A 212 6.29 -20.40 5.72
N LEU A 213 5.02 -20.78 5.48
CA LEU A 213 3.98 -19.84 5.08
C LEU A 213 3.72 -18.79 6.17
N ALA A 214 3.71 -19.19 7.44
CA ALA A 214 3.59 -18.25 8.56
C ALA A 214 4.75 -17.24 8.61
N ARG A 215 5.99 -17.69 8.38
CA ARG A 215 7.19 -16.85 8.28
C ARG A 215 7.05 -15.85 7.12
N MET A 216 6.66 -16.32 5.94
CA MET A 216 6.45 -15.46 4.77
C MET A 216 5.36 -14.40 4.99
N ILE A 217 4.29 -14.72 5.70
CA ILE A 217 3.25 -13.76 6.09
C ILE A 217 3.81 -12.71 7.06
N LYS A 218 4.58 -13.16 8.07
CA LYS A 218 5.18 -12.29 9.08
C LYS A 218 6.17 -11.30 8.46
N GLU A 219 7.00 -11.76 7.54
CA GLU A 219 8.02 -10.95 6.84
C GLU A 219 7.42 -10.12 5.70
N GLY A 220 6.15 -10.38 5.32
CA GLY A 220 5.39 -9.54 4.39
C GLY A 220 5.55 -9.91 2.91
N TYR A 221 6.05 -11.11 2.62
CA TYR A 221 6.13 -11.65 1.25
C TYR A 221 4.76 -12.02 0.69
N ILE A 222 3.87 -12.56 1.53
CA ILE A 222 2.50 -12.94 1.16
C ILE A 222 1.49 -12.46 2.20
N VAL A 223 0.23 -12.42 1.82
CA VAL A 223 -0.91 -12.12 2.70
C VAL A 223 -1.96 -13.20 2.52
N LYS A 224 -2.44 -13.74 3.65
CA LYS A 224 -3.57 -14.67 3.68
C LYS A 224 -4.86 -13.89 3.84
N ILE A 225 -5.75 -13.98 2.86
CA ILE A 225 -7.08 -13.36 2.86
C ILE A 225 -8.09 -14.45 3.16
N LYS A 226 -8.90 -14.24 4.20
CA LYS A 226 -10.04 -15.10 4.53
C LYS A 226 -11.31 -14.32 4.24
N ASP A 227 -12.16 -14.85 3.37
CA ASP A 227 -13.48 -14.31 3.10
C ASP A 227 -14.54 -15.33 3.49
N SER A 228 -15.42 -14.95 4.41
CA SER A 228 -16.55 -15.75 4.88
C SER A 228 -17.89 -15.13 4.48
N SER A 229 -17.89 -14.14 3.57
CA SER A 229 -19.07 -13.33 3.24
C SER A 229 -20.17 -14.12 2.51
N ALA A 230 -19.85 -15.28 1.94
CA ALA A 230 -20.77 -16.12 1.17
C ALA A 230 -21.24 -17.38 1.94
N GLY A 231 -20.96 -17.49 3.24
CA GLY A 231 -21.29 -18.67 4.05
C GLY A 231 -20.30 -19.84 3.93
N GLU A 232 -19.48 -19.86 2.87
CA GLU A 232 -18.29 -20.72 2.74
C GLU A 232 -17.03 -19.92 3.06
N GLU A 233 -16.09 -20.52 3.81
CA GLU A 233 -14.79 -19.91 4.08
C GLU A 233 -13.86 -20.12 2.88
N ILE A 234 -13.64 -19.06 2.10
CA ILE A 234 -12.67 -19.06 1.02
C ILE A 234 -11.38 -18.43 1.52
N VAL A 235 -10.27 -19.13 1.28
CA VAL A 235 -8.95 -18.72 1.71
C VAL A 235 -8.04 -18.57 0.50
N ASP A 236 -7.59 -17.33 0.30
CA ASP A 236 -6.72 -16.95 -0.81
C ASP A 236 -5.39 -16.39 -0.30
N TYR A 237 -4.34 -16.61 -1.08
CA TYR A 237 -3.03 -16.01 -0.88
C TYR A 237 -2.75 -14.96 -1.94
N MET A 238 -2.26 -13.81 -1.51
CA MET A 238 -1.86 -12.69 -2.37
C MET A 238 -0.42 -12.27 -2.06
N VAL A 239 0.23 -11.58 -3.00
CA VAL A 239 1.58 -11.06 -2.79
C VAL A 239 1.53 -9.88 -1.80
N GLY A 240 2.36 -9.96 -0.76
CA GLY A 240 2.48 -8.92 0.25
C GLY A 240 3.36 -7.74 -0.20
N PRO A 241 3.39 -6.64 0.57
CA PRO A 241 4.14 -5.44 0.19
C PRO A 241 5.63 -5.69 -0.07
N ARG A 242 6.30 -6.48 0.78
CA ARG A 242 7.72 -6.81 0.61
C ARG A 242 7.93 -7.68 -0.63
N GLY A 243 7.05 -8.67 -0.85
CA GLY A 243 7.08 -9.53 -2.02
C GLY A 243 6.97 -8.74 -3.34
N LYS A 244 6.14 -7.69 -3.38
CA LYS A 244 6.01 -6.83 -4.56
C LYS A 244 7.25 -5.98 -4.86
N VAL A 245 8.01 -5.60 -3.84
CA VAL A 245 9.21 -4.77 -3.97
C VAL A 245 10.43 -5.63 -4.30
N GLU A 246 10.64 -6.74 -3.59
CA GLU A 246 11.81 -7.61 -3.78
C GLU A 246 11.65 -8.57 -4.97
N VAL A 247 10.43 -9.07 -5.22
CA VAL A 247 10.11 -10.06 -6.27
C VAL A 247 9.08 -9.46 -7.23
N GLY A 248 9.49 -8.39 -7.91
CA GLY A 248 8.67 -7.73 -8.93
C GLY A 248 8.51 -8.55 -10.21
N ASP A 249 7.73 -8.03 -11.15
CA ASP A 249 7.41 -8.67 -12.43
C ASP A 249 8.68 -9.10 -13.21
N ASP A 250 9.70 -8.22 -13.25
CA ASP A 250 10.98 -8.51 -13.92
C ASP A 250 11.75 -9.66 -13.25
N ALA A 251 11.72 -9.72 -11.92
CA ALA A 251 12.37 -10.79 -11.16
C ALA A 251 11.67 -12.14 -11.42
N ILE A 252 10.33 -12.16 -11.50
CA ILE A 252 9.55 -13.35 -11.82
C ILE A 252 9.83 -13.80 -13.26
N MET A 253 9.88 -12.86 -14.21
CA MET A 253 10.22 -13.17 -15.60
C MET A 253 11.63 -13.76 -15.71
N GLY A 254 12.62 -13.16 -15.06
CA GLY A 254 13.98 -13.70 -14.99
C GLY A 254 14.02 -15.09 -14.35
N PHE A 255 13.30 -15.29 -13.24
CA PHE A 255 13.20 -16.59 -12.58
C PHE A 255 12.61 -17.67 -13.49
N VAL A 256 11.49 -17.39 -14.17
CA VAL A 256 10.85 -18.35 -15.09
C VAL A 256 11.78 -18.67 -16.25
N LYS A 257 12.47 -17.67 -16.84
CA LYS A 257 13.46 -17.88 -17.90
C LYS A 257 14.58 -18.82 -17.45
N THR A 258 15.14 -18.57 -16.26
CA THR A 258 16.22 -19.40 -15.71
C THR A 258 15.77 -20.84 -15.43
N VAL A 259 14.54 -21.03 -14.93
CA VAL A 259 14.03 -22.38 -14.61
C VAL A 259 13.74 -23.22 -15.86
N TYR A 260 13.19 -22.61 -16.91
CA TYR A 260 12.91 -23.32 -18.16
C TYR A 260 14.15 -23.45 -19.07
N GLY A 261 15.13 -22.55 -18.93
CA GLY A 261 16.39 -22.57 -19.66
C GLY A 261 16.22 -22.67 -21.17
N ASP A 262 17.10 -23.42 -21.83
CA ASP A 262 17.07 -23.66 -23.28
C ASP A 262 15.87 -24.50 -23.75
N GLY A 263 15.12 -25.10 -22.82
CA GLY A 263 13.87 -25.82 -23.09
C GLY A 263 12.63 -24.93 -23.09
N ALA A 264 12.79 -23.60 -22.98
CA ALA A 264 11.70 -22.65 -23.01
C ALA A 264 10.95 -22.69 -24.35
N MET A 265 9.62 -22.64 -24.28
CA MET A 265 8.78 -22.47 -25.46
C MET A 265 9.05 -21.09 -26.08
N GLU A 266 9.02 -20.99 -27.40
CA GLU A 266 9.30 -19.73 -28.13
C GLU A 266 8.34 -18.59 -27.73
N ASP A 267 7.12 -18.92 -27.28
CA ASP A 267 6.11 -17.97 -26.80
C ASP A 267 6.03 -17.84 -25.26
N LEU A 268 6.99 -18.40 -24.52
CA LEU A 268 7.00 -18.41 -23.05
C LEU A 268 6.94 -16.98 -22.48
N GLU A 269 7.73 -16.06 -23.04
CA GLU A 269 7.76 -14.66 -22.58
C GLU A 269 6.39 -14.00 -22.72
N GLN A 270 5.74 -14.14 -23.88
CA GLN A 270 4.41 -13.57 -24.14
C GLN A 270 3.33 -14.20 -23.24
N ARG A 271 3.48 -15.47 -22.85
CA ARG A 271 2.57 -16.11 -21.88
C ARG A 271 2.78 -15.56 -20.48
N VAL A 272 4.04 -15.41 -20.04
CA VAL A 272 4.38 -14.85 -18.73
C VAL A 272 3.89 -13.40 -18.62
N GLU A 273 4.11 -12.57 -19.64
CA GLU A 273 3.63 -11.18 -19.65
C GLU A 273 2.11 -11.08 -19.53
N ARG A 274 1.38 -11.97 -20.22
CA ARG A 274 -0.08 -12.08 -20.11
C ARG A 274 -0.51 -12.53 -18.72
N SER A 275 0.12 -13.57 -18.17
CA SER A 275 -0.20 -14.08 -16.83
C SER A 275 0.09 -13.08 -15.71
N LEU A 276 1.13 -12.26 -15.85
CA LEU A 276 1.42 -11.16 -14.93
C LEU A 276 0.52 -9.95 -15.15
N GLY A 277 -0.28 -9.90 -16.23
CA GLY A 277 -1.12 -8.75 -16.55
C GLY A 277 -0.31 -7.48 -16.88
N ILE A 278 0.95 -7.63 -17.33
CA ILE A 278 1.81 -6.49 -17.69
C ILE A 278 1.26 -5.79 -18.93
N ALA A 279 0.79 -6.56 -19.91
CA ALA A 279 0.19 -6.03 -21.13
C ALA A 279 -1.04 -5.16 -20.86
N GLU A 280 -1.89 -5.56 -19.90
CA GLU A 280 -3.07 -4.78 -19.49
C GLU A 280 -2.68 -3.54 -18.66
N ARG A 281 -1.66 -3.64 -17.80
CA ARG A 281 -1.14 -2.52 -17.00
C ARG A 281 -0.36 -1.47 -17.78
N ARG A 282 0.23 -1.83 -18.93
CA ARG A 282 0.90 -0.88 -19.85
C ARG A 282 -0.10 -0.10 -20.71
N VAL A 283 -1.37 -0.50 -20.73
CA VAL A 283 -2.45 0.23 -21.39
C VAL A 283 -3.39 0.89 -20.36
N PRO A 284 -2.98 1.98 -19.68
CA PRO A 284 -3.93 2.94 -19.14
C PRO A 284 -3.72 4.29 -19.83
N SER A 285 -4.80 4.84 -20.40
CA SER A 285 -5.00 6.23 -20.83
C SER A 285 -4.46 6.72 -22.18
N GLN A 286 -4.95 6.14 -23.30
CA GLN A 286 -5.12 6.93 -24.55
C GLN A 286 -6.55 6.92 -25.13
N THR A 287 -7.45 6.02 -24.70
CA THR A 287 -8.77 5.86 -25.34
C THR A 287 -9.90 6.75 -24.79
N GLN A 288 -9.62 7.78 -23.98
CA GLN A 288 -10.64 8.77 -23.58
C GLN A 288 -10.34 10.21 -24.00
N ARG A 289 -9.32 10.44 -24.84
CA ARG A 289 -8.94 11.80 -25.27
C ARG A 289 -9.02 12.09 -26.77
N ALA A 290 -9.65 11.19 -27.54
CA ALA A 290 -9.82 11.37 -28.99
C ALA A 290 -11.29 11.18 -29.44
N VAL A 291 -12.22 11.95 -28.86
CA VAL A 291 -13.53 12.23 -29.50
C VAL A 291 -13.86 13.72 -29.45
N ASN A 292 -12.85 14.60 -29.42
CA ASN A 292 -13.07 16.03 -29.64
C ASN A 292 -11.80 16.68 -30.21
N GLY A 293 -11.76 16.86 -31.54
CA GLY A 293 -10.76 17.71 -32.18
C GLY A 293 -10.41 17.33 -33.62
N ASN A 294 -11.29 17.70 -34.56
CA ASN A 294 -11.01 18.29 -35.88
C ASN A 294 -12.28 18.13 -36.74
N GLY A 295 -12.97 19.15 -37.24
CA GLY A 295 -12.51 20.50 -37.57
C GLY A 295 -12.21 20.63 -39.07
N GLU A 296 -13.15 20.27 -39.94
CA GLU A 296 -13.16 20.71 -41.35
C GLU A 296 -14.50 21.39 -41.68
N ALA A 297 -14.40 22.49 -42.42
CA ALA A 297 -15.42 23.51 -42.54
C ALA A 297 -16.20 23.44 -43.88
N GLY A 298 -17.54 23.38 -43.76
CA GLY A 298 -18.52 24.05 -44.62
C GLY A 298 -19.18 23.24 -45.77
N PRO A 299 -20.38 23.65 -46.27
CA PRO A 299 -21.16 24.84 -45.91
C PRO A 299 -22.66 24.62 -45.56
N SER A 300 -23.17 25.56 -44.75
CA SER A 300 -24.53 26.13 -44.67
C SER A 300 -25.79 25.25 -44.64
N THR A 301 -26.54 25.31 -43.52
CA THR A 301 -27.97 25.69 -43.51
C THR A 301 -28.50 26.00 -42.10
N GLN A 302 -29.06 27.21 -41.97
CA GLN A 302 -30.18 27.67 -41.13
C GLN A 302 -30.36 27.18 -39.68
N THR A 303 -29.94 28.05 -38.76
CA THR A 303 -30.69 28.59 -37.60
C THR A 303 -31.97 27.88 -37.13
N ARG A 304 -31.98 27.43 -35.86
CA ARG A 304 -33.04 27.74 -34.86
C ARG A 304 -32.62 27.36 -33.43
N ARG A 305 -32.64 28.34 -32.52
CA ARG A 305 -32.46 28.20 -31.06
C ARG A 305 -33.80 27.81 -30.40
N PRO A 306 -33.79 27.03 -29.30
CA PRO A 306 -34.83 27.13 -28.28
C PRO A 306 -34.26 27.69 -26.96
N GLY A 307 -34.92 28.72 -26.44
CA GLY A 307 -34.55 29.48 -25.26
C GLY A 307 -34.93 28.83 -23.92
N ARG A 308 -34.19 29.24 -22.89
CA ARG A 308 -34.41 28.97 -21.48
C ARG A 308 -35.61 29.79 -20.97
N PRO A 309 -36.54 29.22 -20.18
CA PRO A 309 -37.73 29.94 -19.74
C PRO A 309 -37.40 30.93 -18.62
N ARG A 310 -37.92 32.16 -18.77
CA ARG A 310 -37.80 33.26 -17.82
C ARG A 310 -39.11 33.40 -17.04
N ARG A 311 -39.02 33.19 -15.73
CA ARG A 311 -40.06 33.40 -14.72
C ARG A 311 -40.54 34.86 -14.76
N ARG A 312 -41.84 35.09 -14.94
CA ARG A 312 -42.50 36.38 -14.71
C ARG A 312 -43.77 36.15 -13.89
N SER A 313 -43.78 36.73 -12.70
CA SER A 313 -44.95 37.08 -11.91
C SER A 313 -45.69 38.26 -12.57
N ARG A 314 -47.03 38.26 -12.58
CA ARG A 314 -47.88 39.37 -12.10
C ARG A 314 -49.38 39.06 -12.29
N SER A 315 -50.07 39.12 -11.15
CA SER A 315 -51.47 39.42 -10.75
C SER A 315 -52.62 39.70 -11.74
N GLU A 316 -53.81 39.46 -11.16
CA GLU A 316 -55.17 40.06 -11.35
C GLU A 316 -56.14 39.37 -12.32
N GLN A 317 -57.20 38.76 -11.75
CA GLN A 317 -58.63 39.17 -11.78
C GLN A 317 -59.33 38.54 -13.00
N GLU A 318 -60.54 37.98 -12.95
CA GLU A 318 -61.75 38.18 -12.15
C GLU A 318 -62.73 37.05 -12.52
N ARG A 319 -63.69 36.73 -11.63
CA ARG A 319 -65.04 36.14 -11.87
C ARG A 319 -65.10 34.73 -12.49
N GLY A 320 -66.00 33.82 -12.12
CA GLY A 320 -67.24 33.83 -11.34
C GLY A 320 -68.09 32.64 -11.82
N GLU A 321 -69.04 32.18 -10.99
CA GLU A 321 -70.15 31.26 -11.31
C GLU A 321 -69.76 29.78 -11.56
N GLU A 322 -70.46 28.73 -11.15
CA GLU A 322 -71.76 28.46 -10.47
C GLU A 322 -71.63 26.98 -10.00
N SER A 323 -72.00 26.63 -8.76
CA SER A 323 -73.28 26.00 -8.41
C SER A 323 -73.58 24.67 -9.13
N GLU A 324 -73.27 23.54 -8.49
CA GLU A 324 -74.22 22.48 -8.07
C GLU A 324 -73.49 21.39 -7.27
#